data_AF-A0A969ZXS0-F1
#
_entry.id   AF-A0A969ZXS0-F1
#
_cell.length_a   1.000
_cell.length_b   1.000
_cell.length_c   1.000
_cell.angle_alpha   90.00
_cell.angle_beta   90.00
_cell.angle_gamma   90.00
#
_symmetry.space_group_name_H-M   'P 1'
#
loop_
_entity.id
_entity.type
_entity.pdbx_description
1 polymer ?
#
loop_
_entity_poly.entity_id
_entity_poly.type
_entity_poly.pdbx_seq_one_letter_code
_entity_poly.pdbx_strand_id
1 'polypeptide(L)'
;VGSLIKNLGAGIALTGGYLVGKKELINTAADFLTAPGLGKELGISFNTARTTLQGLYYAPSAVCEAKKTARLFARVYENLGYKVFPKYNEIRSDIVESIVLGSEKAIVSFCKAIQSASCVDSFVSPEPWDMPGYENKVVMASGSFIDGSSIELSADGPIREPYIVYFQGGLTLSQGRLAVMKSVQNLINYGIIKLQ
;
A
#
# COMPACT_ATOMS: atom_id res chain seq x y z
N VAL A 1 -6.07 -6.42 -15.97
CA VAL A 1 -4.67 -6.72 -15.61
C VAL A 1 -4.44 -6.28 -14.17
N GLY A 2 -3.54 -6.91 -13.44
CA GLY A 2 -3.12 -6.45 -12.12
C GLY A 2 -1.78 -7.04 -11.70
N SER A 3 -1.27 -6.58 -10.55
CA SER A 3 0.02 -7.00 -9.99
C SER A 3 -0.17 -8.05 -8.89
N LEU A 4 0.75 -9.02 -8.83
CA LEU A 4 0.76 -10.05 -7.79
C LEU A 4 1.40 -9.55 -6.49
N ILE A 5 2.24 -8.52 -6.50
CA ILE A 5 2.77 -7.91 -5.25
C ILE A 5 1.76 -6.94 -4.58
N LYS A 6 0.49 -6.99 -5.02
CA LYS A 6 -0.63 -6.25 -4.43
C LYS A 6 -1.64 -7.25 -3.83
N ASN A 7 -2.91 -6.88 -3.86
CA ASN A 7 -4.03 -7.61 -3.27
C ASN A 7 -4.01 -9.12 -3.55
N LEU A 8 -3.77 -9.51 -4.81
CA LEU A 8 -3.94 -10.91 -5.24
C LEU A 8 -2.81 -11.84 -4.76
N GLY A 9 -1.65 -11.32 -4.39
CA GLY A 9 -0.56 -12.15 -3.88
C GLY A 9 -0.39 -12.14 -2.36
N ALA A 10 -1.20 -11.36 -1.64
CA ALA A 10 -1.32 -11.42 -0.18
C ALA A 10 0.00 -11.27 0.62
N GLY A 11 1.01 -10.59 0.07
CA GLY A 11 2.35 -10.50 0.67
C GLY A 11 3.16 -11.80 0.62
N ILE A 12 2.71 -12.79 -0.16
CA ILE A 12 3.35 -14.10 -0.33
C ILE A 12 3.94 -14.23 -1.74
N ALA A 13 3.24 -13.72 -2.76
CA ALA A 13 3.76 -13.71 -4.12
C ALA A 13 4.97 -12.78 -4.21
N LEU A 14 6.08 -13.28 -4.74
CA LEU A 14 7.35 -12.56 -4.79
C LEU A 14 7.38 -11.47 -5.86
N THR A 15 6.70 -11.71 -6.98
CA THR A 15 6.63 -10.82 -8.14
C THR A 15 5.51 -11.27 -9.09
N GLY A 16 5.34 -10.56 -10.20
CA GLY A 16 4.52 -10.97 -11.34
C GLY A 16 3.23 -10.19 -11.49
N GLY A 17 2.46 -10.55 -12.51
CA GLY A 17 1.19 -9.93 -12.84
C GLY A 17 0.19 -10.96 -13.37
N TYR A 18 -1.07 -10.55 -13.49
CA TYR A 18 -2.14 -11.40 -14.00
C TYR A 18 -2.99 -10.68 -15.04
N LEU A 19 -3.46 -11.44 -16.01
CA LEU A 19 -4.46 -11.04 -17.00
C LEU A 19 -5.61 -12.05 -16.98
N VAL A 20 -6.84 -11.55 -16.95
CA VAL A 20 -8.07 -12.35 -17.03
C VAL A 20 -9.00 -11.63 -18.00
N GLY A 21 -9.64 -12.37 -18.91
CA GLY A 21 -10.49 -11.80 -19.95
C GLY A 21 -10.88 -12.81 -21.02
N LYS A 22 -11.35 -12.30 -22.17
CA LYS A 22 -11.74 -13.12 -23.33
C LYS A 22 -10.53 -13.88 -23.88
N LYS A 23 -10.75 -15.14 -24.30
CA LYS A 23 -9.71 -16.04 -24.82
C LYS A 23 -8.83 -15.40 -25.90
N GLU A 24 -9.46 -14.76 -26.89
CA GLU A 24 -8.76 -14.09 -27.99
C GLU A 24 -7.80 -13.00 -27.49
N LEU A 25 -8.26 -12.16 -26.56
CA LEU A 25 -7.44 -11.08 -25.98
C LEU A 25 -6.29 -11.61 -25.13
N ILE A 26 -6.52 -12.70 -24.37
CA ILE A 26 -5.48 -13.34 -23.58
C ILE A 26 -4.43 -13.99 -24.48
N ASN A 27 -4.83 -14.60 -25.59
CA ASN A 27 -3.90 -15.17 -26.56
C ASN A 27 -3.04 -14.08 -27.20
N THR A 28 -3.64 -12.96 -27.64
CA THR A 28 -2.89 -11.81 -28.18
C THR A 28 -1.91 -11.25 -27.16
N ALA A 29 -2.31 -11.11 -25.89
CA ALA A 29 -1.42 -10.63 -24.84
C ALA A 29 -0.28 -11.62 -24.52
N ALA A 30 -0.55 -12.93 -24.61
CA ALA A 30 0.47 -13.95 -24.42
C ALA A 30 1.52 -13.92 -25.55
N ASP A 31 1.08 -13.82 -26.81
CA ASP A 31 1.97 -13.66 -27.96
C ASP A 31 2.81 -12.37 -27.87
N PHE A 32 2.25 -11.29 -27.34
CA PHE A 32 2.98 -10.06 -27.08
C PHE A 32 4.03 -10.21 -25.96
N LEU A 33 3.68 -10.92 -24.88
CA LEU A 33 4.57 -11.13 -23.74
C LEU A 33 5.75 -12.05 -24.09
N THR A 34 5.54 -13.03 -24.97
CA THR A 34 6.56 -14.01 -25.39
C THR A 34 7.04 -13.74 -26.81
N ALA A 35 6.40 -14.35 -27.81
CA ALA A 35 6.54 -14.05 -29.23
C ALA A 35 5.33 -14.62 -29.99
N PRO A 36 4.96 -14.05 -31.16
CA PRO A 36 3.89 -14.58 -32.00
C PRO A 36 4.06 -16.07 -32.30
N GLY A 37 3.03 -16.86 -31.97
CA GLY A 37 3.00 -18.31 -32.21
C GLY A 37 3.55 -19.17 -31.06
N LEU A 38 4.23 -18.58 -30.08
CA LEU A 38 4.62 -19.28 -28.84
C LEU A 38 3.53 -19.19 -27.77
N GLY A 39 2.91 -18.02 -27.64
CA GLY A 39 1.84 -17.77 -26.67
C GLY A 39 2.24 -18.09 -25.23
N LYS A 40 1.39 -18.85 -24.53
CA LYS A 40 1.50 -19.19 -23.10
C LYS A 40 1.93 -20.65 -22.82
N GLU A 41 2.23 -21.42 -23.85
CA GLU A 41 2.59 -22.84 -23.73
C GLU A 41 4.05 -23.05 -23.27
N LEU A 42 4.86 -21.98 -23.31
CA LEU A 42 6.25 -21.96 -22.88
C LEU A 42 6.46 -20.95 -21.75
N GLY A 43 7.33 -21.29 -20.81
CA GLY A 43 7.70 -20.43 -19.68
C GLY A 43 8.03 -21.25 -18.43
N ILE A 44 9.24 -21.07 -17.90
CA ILE A 44 9.61 -21.70 -16.63
C ILE A 44 9.10 -20.85 -15.46
N SER A 45 8.55 -21.48 -14.43
CA SER A 45 7.89 -20.79 -13.32
C SER A 45 8.85 -20.33 -12.21
N PHE A 46 10.15 -20.58 -12.35
CA PHE A 46 11.20 -20.23 -11.38
C PHE A 46 10.87 -20.65 -9.93
N ASN A 47 10.16 -21.78 -9.77
CA ASN A 47 9.71 -22.28 -8.46
C ASN A 47 8.79 -21.31 -7.68
N THR A 48 8.14 -20.36 -8.36
CA THR A 48 7.19 -19.39 -7.76
C THR A 48 5.75 -19.86 -7.78
N ALA A 49 5.47 -21.04 -8.35
CA ALA A 49 4.10 -21.58 -8.47
C ALA A 49 3.42 -21.72 -7.10
N ARG A 50 4.14 -22.26 -6.09
CA ARG A 50 3.60 -22.43 -4.74
C ARG A 50 3.26 -21.08 -4.09
N THR A 51 4.16 -20.11 -4.11
CA THR A 51 3.95 -18.80 -3.47
C THR A 51 2.84 -18.01 -4.16
N THR A 52 2.74 -18.12 -5.49
CA THR A 52 1.65 -17.51 -6.26
C THR A 52 0.28 -18.09 -5.89
N LEU A 53 0.16 -19.43 -5.87
CA LEU A 53 -1.10 -20.10 -5.54
C LEU A 53 -1.49 -19.92 -4.07
N GLN A 54 -0.52 -19.97 -3.17
CA GLN A 54 -0.74 -19.71 -1.75
C GLN A 54 -1.16 -18.24 -1.51
N GLY A 55 -0.50 -17.29 -2.18
CA GLY A 55 -0.90 -15.89 -2.17
C GLY A 55 -2.33 -15.69 -2.62
N LEU A 56 -2.73 -16.31 -3.74
CA LEU A 56 -4.10 -16.28 -4.24
C LEU A 56 -5.11 -16.84 -3.23
N TYR A 57 -4.77 -17.93 -2.55
CA TYR A 57 -5.63 -18.53 -1.52
C TYR A 57 -5.84 -17.58 -0.33
N TYR A 58 -4.81 -16.87 0.12
CA TYR A 58 -4.88 -15.94 1.25
C TYR A 58 -5.34 -14.52 0.86
N ALA A 59 -5.38 -14.17 -0.43
CA ALA A 59 -5.71 -12.84 -0.93
C ALA A 59 -7.02 -12.27 -0.36
N PRO A 60 -8.15 -13.00 -0.29
CA PRO A 60 -9.38 -12.46 0.30
C PRO A 60 -9.21 -12.03 1.76
N SER A 61 -8.43 -12.78 2.54
CA SER A 61 -8.15 -12.47 3.95
C SER A 61 -7.28 -11.22 4.07
N ALA A 62 -6.16 -11.17 3.33
CA ALA A 62 -5.25 -10.02 3.34
C ALA A 62 -5.95 -8.72 2.91
N VAL A 63 -6.80 -8.78 1.87
CA VAL A 63 -7.61 -7.63 1.44
C VAL A 63 -8.59 -7.20 2.53
N CYS A 64 -9.24 -8.14 3.22
CA CYS A 64 -10.13 -7.81 4.34
C CYS A 64 -9.39 -7.12 5.48
N GLU A 65 -8.19 -7.59 5.84
CA GLU A 65 -7.35 -6.97 6.88
C GLU A 65 -6.89 -5.56 6.49
N ALA A 66 -6.43 -5.37 5.24
CA ALA A 66 -6.07 -4.06 4.71
C ALA A 66 -7.27 -3.09 4.72
N LYS A 67 -8.46 -3.54 4.30
CA LYS A 67 -9.69 -2.71 4.34
C LYS A 67 -10.14 -2.36 5.76
N LYS A 68 -10.00 -3.28 6.72
CA LYS A 68 -10.25 -2.99 8.14
C LYS A 68 -9.27 -1.95 8.67
N THR A 69 -8.01 -2.06 8.29
CA THR A 69 -6.97 -1.10 8.66
C THR A 69 -7.24 0.29 8.06
N ALA A 70 -7.56 0.39 6.77
CA ALA A 70 -7.96 1.65 6.13
C ALA A 70 -9.14 2.31 6.85
N ARG A 71 -10.19 1.54 7.19
CA ARG A 71 -11.33 2.07 7.96
C ARG A 71 -10.97 2.52 9.38
N LEU A 72 -10.02 1.84 10.02
CA LEU A 72 -9.51 2.25 11.33
C LEU A 72 -8.80 3.61 11.23
N PHE A 73 -7.91 3.78 10.24
CA PHE A 73 -7.26 5.05 9.96
C PHE A 73 -8.30 6.15 9.68
N ALA A 74 -9.23 5.90 8.75
CA ALA A 74 -10.31 6.83 8.43
C ALA A 74 -11.03 7.30 9.70
N ARG A 75 -11.49 6.37 10.54
CA ARG A 75 -12.26 6.69 11.74
C ARG A 75 -11.45 7.47 12.78
N VAL A 76 -10.19 7.09 12.99
CA VAL A 76 -9.32 7.78 13.95
C VAL A 76 -9.03 9.21 13.48
N TYR A 77 -8.67 9.39 12.21
CA TYR A 77 -8.31 10.70 11.68
C TYR A 77 -9.52 11.62 11.51
N GLU A 78 -10.71 11.10 11.18
CA GLU A 78 -11.96 11.88 11.24
C GLU A 78 -12.23 12.40 12.66
N ASN A 79 -12.07 11.55 13.68
CA ASN A 79 -12.27 11.96 15.08
C ASN A 79 -11.25 13.01 15.54
N LEU A 80 -10.06 13.04 14.91
CA LEU A 80 -9.04 14.08 15.13
C LEU A 80 -9.29 15.35 14.31
N GLY A 81 -10.36 15.42 13.52
CA GLY A 81 -10.73 16.58 12.73
C GLY A 81 -10.06 16.67 11.34
N TYR A 82 -9.34 15.63 10.92
CA TYR A 82 -8.75 15.58 9.58
C TYR A 82 -9.79 15.20 8.53
N LYS A 83 -9.63 15.74 7.32
CA LYS A 83 -10.39 15.27 6.15
C LYS A 83 -9.77 13.96 5.67
N VAL A 84 -10.60 12.93 5.53
CA VAL A 84 -10.19 11.62 5.02
C VAL A 84 -11.05 11.23 3.81
N PHE A 85 -10.48 10.41 2.93
CA PHE A 85 -11.17 9.90 1.75
C PHE A 85 -10.74 8.45 1.47
N PRO A 86 -11.69 7.51 1.34
CA PRO A 86 -13.12 7.65 1.66
C PRO A 86 -13.38 7.64 3.18
N LYS A 87 -14.57 8.04 3.61
CA LYS A 87 -14.96 8.00 5.03
C LYS A 87 -15.00 6.57 5.58
N TYR A 88 -15.01 6.42 6.90
CA TYR A 88 -14.98 5.09 7.54
C TYR A 88 -16.18 4.20 7.17
N ASN A 89 -17.35 4.81 6.93
CA ASN A 89 -18.63 4.16 6.65
C ASN A 89 -18.97 4.09 5.15
N GLU A 90 -18.11 4.59 4.27
CA GLU A 90 -18.32 4.53 2.83
C GLU A 90 -17.96 3.16 2.25
N ILE A 91 -18.57 2.85 1.11
CA ILE A 91 -18.26 1.63 0.34
C ILE A 91 -16.89 1.81 -0.31
N ARG A 92 -16.05 0.77 -0.24
CA ARG A 92 -14.67 0.81 -0.72
C ARG A 92 -14.46 -0.16 -1.88
N SER A 93 -13.97 0.38 -2.99
CA SER A 93 -13.54 -0.36 -4.18
C SER A 93 -12.12 -0.94 -4.04
N ASP A 94 -11.27 -0.31 -3.23
CA ASP A 94 -9.87 -0.69 -3.03
C ASP A 94 -9.47 -0.66 -1.53
N ILE A 95 -8.16 -0.65 -1.27
CA ILE A 95 -7.53 -0.67 0.06
C ILE A 95 -6.87 0.66 0.44
N VAL A 96 -6.97 1.69 -0.39
CA VAL A 96 -6.31 2.98 -0.19
C VAL A 96 -7.15 3.83 0.77
N GLU A 97 -6.44 4.58 1.62
CA GLU A 97 -7.00 5.61 2.50
C GLU A 97 -6.18 6.89 2.32
N SER A 98 -6.85 7.99 1.97
CA SER A 98 -6.22 9.30 1.83
C SER A 98 -6.54 10.18 3.03
N ILE A 99 -5.54 10.86 3.57
CA ILE A 99 -5.71 11.79 4.71
C ILE A 99 -5.06 13.13 4.36
N VAL A 100 -5.82 14.22 4.48
CA VAL A 100 -5.32 15.59 4.23
C VAL A 100 -4.63 16.10 5.50
N LEU A 101 -3.30 16.05 5.56
CA LEU A 101 -2.54 16.36 6.77
C LEU A 101 -2.20 17.85 6.95
N GLY A 102 -2.34 18.66 5.89
CA GLY A 102 -2.31 20.11 5.95
C GLY A 102 -0.93 20.77 6.15
N SER A 103 0.14 20.00 6.33
CA SER A 103 1.51 20.54 6.36
C SER A 103 2.55 19.50 5.95
N GLU A 104 3.69 19.96 5.44
CA GLU A 104 4.86 19.13 5.15
C GLU A 104 5.33 18.37 6.40
N LYS A 105 5.40 19.06 7.55
CA LYS A 105 5.79 18.45 8.82
C LYS A 105 4.89 17.28 9.19
N ALA A 106 3.58 17.41 8.95
CA ALA A 106 2.61 16.38 9.26
C ALA A 106 2.77 15.15 8.35
N ILE A 107 2.83 15.32 7.03
CA ILE A 107 3.01 14.18 6.10
C ILE A 107 4.33 13.45 6.32
N VAL A 108 5.43 14.18 6.53
CA VAL A 108 6.73 13.56 6.82
C VAL A 108 6.69 12.79 8.15
N SER A 109 6.11 13.39 9.21
CA SER A 109 6.00 12.72 10.52
C SER A 109 5.10 11.46 10.47
N PHE A 110 4.05 11.49 9.64
CA PHE A 110 3.16 10.37 9.40
C PHE A 110 3.90 9.22 8.70
N CYS A 111 4.58 9.48 7.58
CA CYS A 111 5.36 8.46 6.87
C CYS A 111 6.47 7.89 7.76
N LYS A 112 7.18 8.72 8.54
CA LYS A 112 8.16 8.24 9.53
C LYS A 112 7.53 7.30 10.57
N ALA A 113 6.29 7.56 10.99
CA ALA A 113 5.57 6.70 11.92
C ALA A 113 5.21 5.35 11.29
N ILE A 114 4.70 5.35 10.05
CA ILE A 114 4.36 4.14 9.31
C ILE A 114 5.61 3.27 9.07
N GLN A 115 6.73 3.88 8.68
CA GLN A 115 8.00 3.16 8.54
C GLN A 115 8.41 2.51 9.88
N SER A 116 8.32 3.25 10.99
CA SER A 116 8.64 2.70 12.33
C SER A 116 7.66 1.62 12.83
N ALA A 117 6.52 1.44 12.16
CA ALA A 117 5.53 0.40 12.42
C ALA A 117 5.66 -0.80 11.46
N SER A 118 6.59 -0.72 10.51
CA SER A 118 6.82 -1.73 9.50
C SER A 118 7.64 -2.91 10.04
N CYS A 119 7.57 -4.06 9.36
CA CYS A 119 8.29 -5.26 9.78
C CYS A 119 9.76 -5.25 9.35
N VAL A 120 10.05 -4.67 8.19
CA VAL A 120 11.38 -4.54 7.62
C VAL A 120 11.80 -3.07 7.66
N ASP A 121 13.09 -2.80 7.84
CA ASP A 121 13.67 -1.44 7.81
C ASP A 121 12.98 -0.41 8.71
N SER A 122 12.42 -0.85 9.84
CA SER A 122 11.70 0.04 10.77
C SER A 122 12.59 1.08 11.46
N PHE A 123 13.91 0.89 11.42
CA PHE A 123 14.91 1.84 11.90
C PHE A 123 15.28 2.92 10.87
N VAL A 124 14.92 2.73 9.59
CA VAL A 124 15.18 3.70 8.53
C VAL A 124 14.15 4.83 8.63
N SER A 125 14.59 6.08 8.49
CA SER A 125 13.70 7.24 8.57
C SER A 125 13.47 7.83 7.16
N PRO A 126 12.24 7.82 6.64
CA PRO A 126 11.96 8.37 5.33
C PRO A 126 12.04 9.89 5.33
N GLU A 127 12.59 10.44 4.24
CA GLU A 127 12.72 11.87 4.00
C GLU A 127 12.19 12.22 2.60
N PRO A 128 11.70 13.46 2.38
CA PRO A 128 11.34 13.93 1.05
C PRO A 128 12.50 13.82 0.06
N TRP A 129 12.24 13.20 -1.09
CA TRP A 129 13.24 13.08 -2.16
C TRP A 129 12.62 13.36 -3.54
N ASP A 130 13.47 13.75 -4.49
CA ASP A 130 13.07 14.07 -5.86
C ASP A 130 12.84 12.77 -6.66
N MET A 131 11.57 12.39 -6.82
CA MET A 131 11.19 11.16 -7.53
C MET A 131 11.10 11.41 -9.05
N PRO A 132 11.84 10.68 -9.90
CA PRO A 132 11.76 10.85 -11.35
C PRO A 132 10.32 10.75 -11.87
N GLY A 133 9.90 11.74 -12.65
CA GLY A 133 8.54 11.85 -13.19
C GLY A 133 7.54 12.61 -12.31
N TYR A 134 7.94 13.05 -11.11
CA TYR A 134 7.13 13.91 -10.26
C TYR A 134 7.68 15.34 -10.24
N GLU A 135 6.77 16.32 -10.26
CA GLU A 135 7.12 17.75 -10.17
C GLU A 135 7.53 18.15 -8.74
N ASN A 136 6.96 17.49 -7.73
CA ASN A 136 7.25 17.76 -6.33
C ASN A 136 7.93 16.55 -5.68
N LYS A 137 8.71 16.82 -4.63
CA LYS A 137 9.28 15.76 -3.79
C LYS A 137 8.19 14.83 -3.26
N VAL A 138 8.56 13.58 -3.04
CA VAL A 138 7.68 12.57 -2.46
C VAL A 138 8.33 12.04 -1.19
N VAL A 139 7.52 11.79 -0.16
CA VAL A 139 7.94 11.01 1.02
C VAL A 139 7.21 9.67 0.99
N MET A 140 7.91 8.59 1.36
CA MET A 140 7.39 7.22 1.25
C MET A 140 7.87 6.36 2.41
N ALA A 141 6.97 5.56 2.96
CA ALA A 141 7.23 4.47 3.89
C ALA A 141 6.86 3.14 3.23
N SER A 142 7.80 2.20 3.18
CA SER A 142 7.68 0.94 2.46
C SER A 142 8.54 -0.16 3.10
N GLY A 143 8.41 -0.38 4.41
CA GLY A 143 9.12 -1.44 5.15
C GLY A 143 8.53 -2.84 4.99
N SER A 144 8.40 -3.30 3.75
CA SER A 144 7.73 -4.54 3.35
C SER A 144 8.73 -5.70 3.20
N PHE A 145 8.27 -6.96 3.36
CA PHE A 145 9.07 -8.14 3.05
C PHE A 145 9.27 -8.30 1.53
N ILE A 146 8.23 -8.01 0.75
CA ILE A 146 8.31 -7.98 -0.70
C ILE A 146 8.50 -6.52 -1.13
N ASP A 147 9.58 -6.26 -1.84
CA ASP A 147 9.97 -4.90 -2.22
C ASP A 147 8.89 -4.25 -3.11
N GLY A 148 8.47 -3.04 -2.73
CA GLY A 148 7.36 -2.33 -3.38
C GLY A 148 5.95 -2.94 -3.20
N SER A 149 5.79 -3.91 -2.30
CA SER A 149 4.49 -4.54 -2.00
C SER A 149 3.52 -3.55 -1.35
N SER A 150 2.39 -3.31 -2.02
CA SER A 150 1.37 -2.34 -1.58
C SER A 150 0.19 -3.00 -0.86
N ILE A 151 0.21 -4.32 -0.69
CA ILE A 151 -0.73 -5.03 0.21
C ILE A 151 -0.16 -5.09 1.64
N GLU A 152 1.15 -4.95 1.77
CA GLU A 152 1.84 -4.69 3.03
C GLU A 152 1.72 -3.21 3.44
N LEU A 153 1.96 -2.94 4.72
CA LEU A 153 1.76 -1.63 5.32
C LEU A 153 2.68 -0.58 4.66
N SER A 154 2.10 0.40 3.99
CA SER A 154 2.85 1.46 3.30
C SER A 154 2.10 2.79 3.32
N ALA A 155 2.84 3.88 3.16
CA ALA A 155 2.25 5.21 3.01
C ALA A 155 3.15 6.15 2.22
N ASP A 156 2.58 6.92 1.32
CA ASP A 156 3.31 7.86 0.49
C ASP A 156 2.49 9.11 0.16
N GLY A 157 3.17 10.18 -0.25
CA GLY A 157 2.47 11.34 -0.80
C GLY A 157 3.40 12.47 -1.21
N PRO A 158 2.92 13.36 -2.11
CA PRO A 158 3.71 14.48 -2.61
C PRO A 158 3.81 15.60 -1.56
N ILE A 159 4.99 16.23 -1.48
CA ILE A 159 5.24 17.41 -0.66
C ILE A 159 4.72 18.65 -1.40
N ARG A 160 3.39 18.81 -1.34
CA ARG A 160 2.66 19.97 -1.88
C ARG A 160 1.32 20.10 -1.17
N GLU A 161 0.74 21.29 -1.17
CA GLU A 161 -0.60 21.48 -0.63
C GLU A 161 -1.65 20.59 -1.35
N PRO A 162 -2.64 20.03 -0.62
CA PRO A 162 -2.89 20.19 0.82
C PRO A 162 -2.23 19.11 1.71
N TYR A 163 -1.10 18.55 1.26
CA TYR A 163 -0.30 17.51 1.94
C TYR A 163 -1.11 16.25 2.24
N ILE A 164 -1.60 15.63 1.16
CA ILE A 164 -2.36 14.38 1.22
C ILE A 164 -1.38 13.22 1.33
N VAL A 165 -1.55 12.37 2.34
CA VAL A 165 -0.91 11.06 2.40
C VAL A 165 -1.88 10.00 1.89
N TYR A 166 -1.36 9.04 1.13
CA TYR A 166 -2.03 7.82 0.72
C TYR A 166 -1.48 6.68 1.56
N PHE A 167 -2.31 6.16 2.45
CA PHE A 167 -2.02 4.98 3.26
C PHE A 167 -2.66 3.75 2.63
N GLN A 168 -1.97 2.62 2.60
CA GLN A 168 -2.52 1.37 2.09
C GLN A 168 -1.89 0.13 2.72
N GLY A 169 -2.62 -0.98 2.58
CA GLY A 169 -2.15 -2.29 3.00
C GLY A 169 -2.24 -2.56 4.50
N GLY A 170 -1.51 -3.59 4.93
CA GLY A 170 -1.54 -4.15 6.28
C GLY A 170 -2.07 -5.58 6.25
N LEU A 171 -1.16 -6.55 6.33
CA LEU A 171 -1.50 -7.98 6.28
C LEU A 171 -2.30 -8.46 7.50
N THR A 172 -2.25 -7.71 8.60
CA THR A 172 -3.05 -7.97 9.81
C THR A 172 -3.56 -6.66 10.40
N LEU A 173 -4.79 -6.67 10.93
CA LEU A 173 -5.34 -5.53 11.68
C LEU A 173 -4.50 -5.19 12.92
N SER A 174 -3.80 -6.17 13.51
CA SER A 174 -2.89 -5.95 14.65
C SER A 174 -1.75 -4.99 14.28
N GLN A 175 -1.11 -5.20 13.12
CA GLN A 175 -0.10 -4.26 12.61
C GLN A 175 -0.74 -2.91 12.28
N GLY A 176 -1.93 -2.92 11.67
CA GLY A 176 -2.69 -1.70 11.38
C GLY A 176 -2.98 -0.85 12.63
N ARG A 177 -3.33 -1.49 13.75
CA ARG A 177 -3.53 -0.83 15.05
C ARG A 177 -2.25 -0.20 15.59
N LEU A 178 -1.14 -0.93 15.53
CA LEU A 178 0.16 -0.39 15.93
C LEU A 178 0.54 0.83 15.07
N ALA A 179 0.31 0.75 13.75
CA ALA A 179 0.61 1.81 12.81
C ALA A 179 -0.21 3.08 13.09
N VAL A 180 -1.53 2.96 13.30
CA VAL A 180 -2.35 4.14 13.60
C VAL A 180 -1.94 4.77 14.93
N MET A 181 -1.66 3.97 15.96
CA MET A 181 -1.18 4.45 17.27
C MET A 181 0.14 5.22 17.13
N LYS A 182 1.12 4.64 16.41
CA LYS A 182 2.40 5.31 16.15
C LYS A 182 2.22 6.59 15.34
N SER A 183 1.33 6.60 14.35
CA SER A 183 1.06 7.80 13.53
C SER A 183 0.55 8.96 14.37
N VAL A 184 -0.44 8.70 15.24
CA VAL A 184 -1.00 9.72 16.15
C VAL A 184 0.04 10.15 17.18
N GLN A 185 0.79 9.21 17.76
CA GLN A 185 1.86 9.53 18.71
C GLN A 185 2.94 10.42 18.09
N ASN A 186 3.32 10.18 16.83
CA ASN A 186 4.28 11.04 16.14
C ASN A 186 3.70 12.44 15.92
N LEU A 187 2.45 12.59 15.50
CA LEU A 187 1.84 13.91 15.36
C LEU A 187 1.88 14.70 16.69
N ILE A 188 1.69 14.03 17.82
CA ILE A 188 1.83 14.63 19.16
C ILE A 188 3.28 15.01 19.47
N ASN A 189 4.23 14.10 19.25
CA ASN A 189 5.67 14.32 19.53
C ASN A 189 6.23 15.51 18.74
N TYR A 190 5.74 15.70 17.52
CA TYR A 190 6.11 16.82 16.66
C TYR A 190 5.29 18.10 16.93
N GLY A 191 4.40 18.09 17.92
CA GLY A 191 3.58 19.23 18.33
C GLY A 191 2.53 19.65 17.30
N ILE A 192 2.15 18.74 16.38
CA ILE A 192 1.16 19.01 15.32
C ILE A 192 -0.26 18.93 15.86
N ILE A 193 -0.50 17.97 16.76
CA ILE A 193 -1.78 17.82 17.47
C ILE A 193 -1.56 17.76 18.98
N LYS A 194 -2.63 18.03 19.73
CA LYS A 194 -2.72 17.76 21.18
C LYS A 194 -3.99 16.95 21.41
N LEU A 195 -3.88 15.85 22.15
CA LEU A 195 -5.07 15.13 22.64
C LEU A 195 -5.62 15.91 23.83
N GLN A 196 -6.94 16.12 23.84
CA GLN A 196 -7.67 16.65 24.99
C GLN A 196 -7.87 15.56 26.04
#